data_AF-A0A0D2U6S4-F1
#
_entry.id   AF-A0A0D2U6S4-F1
#
_cell.length_a   1.000
_cell.length_b   1.000
_cell.length_c   1.000
_cell.angle_alpha   90.00
_cell.angle_beta   90.00
_cell.angle_gamma   90.00
#
_symmetry.space_group_name_H-M   'P 1'
#
loop_
_entity.id
_entity.type
_entity.pdbx_description
1 polymer ?
#
loop_
_entity_poly.entity_id
_entity_poly.type
_entity_poly.pdbx_seq_one_letter_code
_entity_poly.pdbx_strand_id
1 'polypeptide(L)'
;MLTHVNFISLKTSLQNALRRTMETYSKVTRFFFICNYISRIIEPLASRCAKFRFKPLSDEIMSSRILHICDQEGLNLDSEALSTLSSISQGDLRRAITYLQGAARLFGSSISSKDLLSVSGVIPVEVVEALYAACKSGNFDLANKEVNNIIAEGYPVSQMLSQLFDVVVEADDVPDEQKARICKSLAEADKRLVDGADEYLQLLDVASNTMRALCNMPQEFSFET
;
A
#
# COMPACT_ATOMS: atom_id res chain seq x y z
N MET A 1 6.11 35.21 5.03
CA MET A 1 4.99 34.40 5.54
C MET A 1 4.84 33.20 4.62
N LEU A 2 5.44 32.06 4.97
CA LEU A 2 5.37 30.81 4.19
C LEU A 2 4.10 30.07 4.61
N THR A 3 3.00 30.29 3.88
CA THR A 3 1.78 29.50 4.08
C THR A 3 1.92 28.18 3.33
N HIS A 4 2.27 27.12 4.07
CA HIS A 4 2.22 25.76 3.58
C HIS A 4 0.75 25.32 3.46
N VAL A 5 0.28 25.14 2.23
CA VAL A 5 -1.04 24.55 1.95
C VAL A 5 -0.80 23.18 1.32
N ASN A 6 -1.16 22.11 2.04
CA ASN A 6 -1.19 20.75 1.49
C ASN A 6 -2.30 20.68 0.44
N PHE A 7 -1.93 20.77 -0.84
CA PHE A 7 -2.85 21.02 -1.95
C PHE A 7 -3.64 19.78 -2.39
N ILE A 8 -3.47 18.64 -1.73
CA ILE A 8 -3.97 17.33 -2.17
C ILE A 8 -5.50 17.26 -2.16
N SER A 9 -6.20 18.04 -1.31
CA SER A 9 -7.67 17.99 -1.20
C SER A 9 -8.39 19.28 -1.61
N LEU A 10 -7.75 20.14 -2.41
CA LEU A 10 -8.37 21.41 -2.78
C LEU A 10 -9.41 21.25 -3.91
N LYS A 11 -10.67 21.56 -3.60
CA LYS A 11 -11.76 21.66 -4.59
C LYS A 11 -11.42 22.67 -5.68
N THR A 12 -11.84 22.39 -6.91
CA THR A 12 -11.59 23.23 -8.10
C THR A 12 -12.00 24.71 -7.91
N SER A 13 -13.10 24.96 -7.19
CA SER A 13 -13.56 26.31 -6.87
C SER A 13 -12.54 27.11 -6.06
N LEU A 14 -11.90 26.48 -5.08
CA LEU A 14 -10.89 27.12 -4.25
C LEU A 14 -9.57 27.32 -5.02
N GLN A 15 -9.22 26.40 -5.92
CA GLN A 15 -8.07 26.59 -6.82
C GLN A 15 -8.27 27.81 -7.75
N ASN A 16 -9.49 28.02 -8.25
CA ASN A 16 -9.82 29.20 -9.07
C ASN A 16 -9.73 30.52 -8.27
N ALA A 17 -10.11 30.51 -6.99
CA ALA A 17 -9.96 31.68 -6.13
C ALA A 17 -8.48 31.99 -5.85
N LEU A 18 -7.68 30.95 -5.58
CA LEU A 18 -6.24 31.08 -5.37
C LEU A 18 -5.51 31.62 -6.62
N ARG A 19 -5.93 31.21 -7.81
CA ARG A 19 -5.38 31.75 -9.07
C ARG A 19 -5.44 33.28 -9.10
N ARG A 20 -6.59 33.88 -8.79
CA ARG A 20 -6.75 35.35 -8.78
C ARG A 20 -5.80 36.00 -7.78
N THR A 21 -5.69 35.41 -6.59
CA THR A 21 -4.81 35.88 -5.52
C THR A 21 -3.33 35.83 -5.95
N MET A 22 -2.92 34.75 -6.60
CA MET A 22 -1.57 34.61 -7.14
C MET A 22 -1.26 35.65 -8.22
N GLU A 23 -2.22 35.93 -9.11
CA GLU A 23 -2.06 36.94 -10.15
C GLU A 23 -1.89 38.34 -9.53
N THR A 24 -2.74 38.72 -8.57
CA THR A 24 -2.72 40.04 -7.91
C THR A 24 -1.44 40.28 -7.10
N TYR A 25 -0.98 39.28 -6.34
CA TYR A 25 0.14 39.45 -5.40
C TYR A 25 1.48 38.89 -5.91
N SER A 26 1.58 38.54 -7.20
CA SER A 26 2.76 37.93 -7.83
C SER A 26 4.07 38.72 -7.67
N LYS A 27 3.99 40.05 -7.52
CA LYS A 27 5.17 40.92 -7.35
C LYS A 27 5.78 40.88 -5.94
N VAL A 28 4.97 40.59 -4.93
CA VAL A 28 5.36 40.69 -3.51
C VAL A 28 5.37 39.33 -2.81
N THR A 29 4.67 38.33 -3.35
CA THR A 29 4.54 37.00 -2.75
C THR A 29 4.93 35.92 -3.75
N ARG A 30 5.70 34.93 -3.29
CA ARG A 30 6.02 33.71 -4.04
C ARG A 30 5.24 32.54 -3.45
N PHE A 31 4.62 31.75 -4.32
CA PHE A 31 3.81 30.60 -3.94
C PHE A 31 4.58 29.32 -4.24
N PHE A 32 4.51 28.36 -3.32
CA PHE A 32 5.01 27.00 -3.50
C PHE A 32 3.86 26.03 -3.26
N PHE A 33 3.65 25.13 -4.22
CA PHE A 33 2.64 24.08 -4.11
C PHE A 33 3.34 22.72 -4.05
N ILE A 34 2.90 21.88 -3.12
CA ILE A 34 3.33 20.50 -3.00
C ILE A 34 2.11 19.62 -3.26
N CYS A 35 2.22 18.73 -4.24
CA CYS A 35 1.17 17.79 -4.60
C CYS A 35 1.76 16.45 -5.06
N ASN A 36 1.01 15.37 -4.86
CA ASN A 36 1.40 14.04 -5.34
C ASN A 36 0.98 13.82 -6.80
N TYR A 37 -0.10 14.48 -7.24
CA TYR A 37 -0.68 14.34 -8.57
C TYR A 37 -0.88 15.69 -9.23
N ILE A 38 -0.13 15.96 -10.29
CA ILE A 38 -0.27 17.21 -11.07
C ILE A 38 -1.64 17.32 -11.75
N SER A 39 -2.25 16.19 -12.11
CA SER A 39 -3.58 16.12 -12.72
C SER A 39 -4.69 16.67 -11.83
N ARG A 40 -4.46 16.76 -10.51
CA ARG A 40 -5.41 17.38 -9.56
C ARG A 40 -5.31 18.90 -9.50
N ILE A 41 -4.31 19.49 -10.14
CA ILE A 41 -4.14 20.95 -10.24
C ILE A 41 -4.76 21.42 -11.55
N ILE A 42 -5.57 22.48 -11.48
CA ILE A 42 -6.14 23.10 -12.68
C ILE A 42 -5.03 23.68 -13.59
N GLU A 43 -5.18 23.51 -14.89
CA GLU A 43 -4.20 23.98 -15.90
C GLU A 43 -3.82 25.47 -15.76
N PRO A 44 -4.74 26.40 -15.43
CA PRO A 44 -4.39 27.79 -15.19
C PRO A 44 -3.38 28.01 -14.04
N LEU A 45 -3.38 27.17 -12.99
CA LEU A 45 -2.38 27.25 -11.92
C LEU A 45 -1.07 26.59 -12.34
N ALA A 46 -1.17 25.40 -12.95
CA ALA A 46 -0.01 24.61 -13.35
C ALA A 46 0.86 25.34 -14.40
N SER A 47 0.26 26.10 -15.31
CA SER A 47 0.99 26.87 -16.34
C SER A 47 1.76 28.07 -15.78
N ARG A 48 1.42 28.55 -14.59
CA ARG A 48 2.08 29.70 -13.92
C ARG A 48 3.18 29.28 -12.94
N CYS A 49 3.37 27.97 -12.73
CA CYS A 49 4.32 27.42 -11.78
C CYS A 49 5.46 26.70 -12.50
N ALA A 50 6.68 26.84 -11.97
CA ALA A 50 7.78 25.95 -12.34
C ALA A 50 7.51 24.55 -11.77
N LYS A 51 7.59 23.53 -12.63
CA LYS A 51 7.27 22.15 -12.27
C LYS A 51 8.55 21.42 -11.86
N PHE A 52 8.61 20.99 -10.61
CA PHE A 52 9.69 20.15 -10.10
C PHE A 52 9.11 18.79 -9.73
N ARG A 53 9.56 17.73 -10.42
CA ARG A 53 9.11 16.36 -10.17
C ARG A 53 10.12 15.64 -9.29
N PHE A 54 9.73 15.32 -8.08
CA PHE A 54 10.50 14.45 -7.20
C PHE A 54 10.25 12.99 -7.62
N LYS A 55 11.33 12.29 -7.96
CA LYS A 55 11.29 10.84 -8.18
C LYS A 55 11.49 10.13 -6.83
N PRO A 56 10.96 8.90 -6.65
CA PRO A 56 11.37 8.05 -5.54
C PRO A 56 12.89 7.93 -5.49
N LEU A 57 13.43 7.77 -4.28
CA LEU A 57 14.86 7.60 -4.09
C LEU A 57 15.30 6.23 -4.58
N SER A 58 16.54 6.12 -5.06
CA SER A 58 17.16 4.81 -5.32
C SER A 58 17.48 4.11 -3.99
N ASP A 59 17.48 2.77 -4.02
CA ASP A 59 17.79 1.95 -2.86
C ASP A 59 19.18 2.27 -2.27
N GLU A 60 20.16 2.61 -3.12
CA GLU A 60 21.51 3.01 -2.70
C GLU A 60 21.50 4.29 -1.84
N ILE A 61 20.81 5.33 -2.31
CA ILE A 61 20.71 6.60 -1.59
C ILE A 61 19.93 6.39 -0.30
N MET A 62 18.84 5.63 -0.37
CA MET A 62 18.01 5.34 0.78
C MET A 62 18.80 4.58 1.86
N SER A 63 19.54 3.55 1.46
CA SER A 63 20.39 2.74 2.34
C SER A 63 21.49 3.58 2.99
N SER A 64 22.18 4.42 2.21
CA SER A 64 23.21 5.33 2.73
C SER A 64 22.65 6.28 3.79
N ARG A 65 21.45 6.84 3.58
CA ARG A 65 20.82 7.74 4.56
C ARG A 65 20.33 7.00 5.80
N ILE A 66 19.82 5.78 5.67
CA ILE A 66 19.41 4.96 6.82
C ILE A 66 20.62 4.59 7.66
N LEU A 67 21.71 4.13 7.05
CA LEU A 67 22.95 3.79 7.77
C LEU A 67 23.52 5.00 8.52
N HIS A 68 23.48 6.18 7.91
CA HIS A 68 23.86 7.42 8.59
C HIS A 68 22.97 7.70 9.82
N ILE A 69 21.65 7.49 9.73
CA ILE A 69 20.75 7.66 10.87
C ILE A 69 21.06 6.62 11.96
N CYS A 70 21.33 5.38 11.58
CA CYS A 70 21.66 4.31 12.52
C CYS A 70 22.94 4.63 13.30
N ASP A 71 23.99 5.12 12.64
CA ASP A 71 25.24 5.54 13.29
C ASP A 71 25.02 6.68 14.30
N GLN A 72 24.23 7.70 13.93
CA GLN A 72 23.96 8.85 14.80
C GLN A 72 23.07 8.51 16.01
N GLU A 73 22.14 7.57 15.85
CA GLU A 73 21.21 7.15 16.92
C GLU A 73 21.71 5.93 17.70
N GLY A 74 22.86 5.35 17.33
CA GLY A 74 23.42 4.15 17.97
C GLY A 74 22.60 2.89 17.75
N LEU A 75 21.97 2.74 16.58
CA LEU A 75 21.19 1.57 16.18
C LEU A 75 22.04 0.57 15.40
N ASN A 76 21.90 -0.71 15.73
CA ASN A 76 22.48 -1.83 15.00
C ASN A 76 21.40 -2.44 14.11
N LEU A 77 21.69 -2.47 12.80
CA LEU A 77 20.76 -2.97 11.79
C LEU A 77 21.50 -3.94 10.88
N ASP A 78 20.99 -5.17 10.78
CA ASP A 78 21.56 -6.21 9.94
C ASP A 78 21.37 -5.90 8.44
N SER A 79 22.22 -6.46 7.58
CA SER A 79 22.10 -6.26 6.12
C SER A 79 20.76 -6.77 5.58
N GLU A 80 20.24 -7.85 6.16
CA GLU A 80 18.91 -8.37 5.84
C GLU A 80 17.83 -7.35 6.23
N ALA A 81 17.89 -6.81 7.45
CA ALA A 81 16.96 -5.79 7.92
C ALA A 81 16.98 -4.53 7.03
N LEU A 82 18.15 -4.13 6.54
CA LEU A 82 18.29 -2.99 5.62
C LEU A 82 17.59 -3.26 4.29
N SER A 83 17.77 -4.46 3.74
CA SER A 83 17.10 -4.87 2.49
C SER A 83 15.58 -4.93 2.67
N THR A 84 15.11 -5.54 3.77
CA THR A 84 13.70 -5.60 4.14
C THR A 84 13.10 -4.20 4.27
N LEU A 85 13.81 -3.28 4.94
CA LEU A 85 13.36 -1.90 5.08
C LEU A 85 13.22 -1.18 3.74
N SER A 86 14.14 -1.41 2.80
CA SER A 86 14.08 -0.86 1.44
C SER A 86 12.86 -1.38 0.68
N SER A 87 12.66 -2.71 0.69
CA SER A 87 11.54 -3.38 0.02
C SER A 87 10.19 -2.91 0.55
N ILE A 88 10.03 -2.86 1.89
CA ILE A 88 8.79 -2.43 2.53
C ILE A 88 8.52 -0.95 2.23
N SER A 89 9.56 -0.11 2.13
CA SER A 89 9.38 1.34 1.99
C SER A 89 9.14 1.81 0.56
N GLN A 90 9.48 1.01 -0.46
CA GLN A 90 9.26 1.31 -1.89
C GLN A 90 9.77 2.72 -2.30
N GLY A 91 10.94 3.11 -1.80
CA GLY A 91 11.57 4.41 -2.10
C GLY A 91 11.00 5.62 -1.34
N ASP A 92 10.07 5.44 -0.40
CA ASP A 92 9.64 6.49 0.53
C ASP A 92 10.52 6.47 1.81
N LEU A 93 11.49 7.40 1.86
CA LEU A 93 12.38 7.55 3.00
C LEU A 93 11.65 7.93 4.30
N ARG A 94 10.54 8.68 4.23
CA ARG A 94 9.77 9.04 5.43
C ARG A 94 9.17 7.80 6.05
N ARG A 95 8.61 6.91 5.22
CA ARG A 95 8.05 5.64 5.66
C ARG A 95 9.13 4.76 6.30
N ALA A 96 10.29 4.66 5.65
CA ALA A 96 11.43 3.92 6.17
C ALA A 96 11.90 4.41 7.55
N ILE A 97 12.08 5.72 7.71
CA ILE A 97 12.49 6.32 8.99
C ILE A 97 11.42 6.08 10.07
N THR A 98 10.14 6.17 9.70
CA THR A 98 9.03 5.93 10.63
C THR A 98 9.02 4.49 11.14
N TYR A 99 9.23 3.51 10.25
CA TYR A 99 9.35 2.10 10.63
C TYR A 99 10.59 1.83 11.47
N LEU A 100 11.74 2.39 11.08
CA LEU A 100 12.98 2.28 11.86
C LEU A 100 12.79 2.83 13.28
N GLN A 101 12.20 4.01 13.42
CA GLN A 101 11.92 4.63 14.71
C GLN A 101 10.90 3.83 15.52
N GLY A 102 9.88 3.25 14.88
CA GLY A 102 8.92 2.37 15.52
C GLY A 102 9.58 1.10 16.07
N ALA A 103 10.42 0.46 15.26
CA ALA A 103 11.17 -0.74 15.67
C ALA A 103 12.17 -0.42 16.79
N ALA A 104 12.92 0.68 16.68
CA ALA A 104 13.87 1.09 17.72
C ALA A 104 13.19 1.31 19.08
N ARG A 105 11.95 1.83 19.09
CA ARG A 105 11.18 2.06 20.32
C ARG A 105 10.64 0.79 20.96
N LEU A 106 10.33 -0.22 20.15
CA LEU A 106 9.73 -1.47 20.62
C LEU A 106 10.77 -2.52 21.01
N PHE A 107 11.84 -2.63 20.24
CA PHE A 107 12.84 -3.70 20.35
C PHE A 107 14.21 -3.21 20.85
N GLY A 108 14.40 -1.88 20.94
CA GLY A 108 15.64 -1.27 21.42
C GLY A 108 16.67 -1.04 20.30
N SER A 109 17.95 -1.17 20.63
CA SER A 109 19.05 -0.76 19.75
C SER A 109 19.45 -1.80 18.70
N SER A 110 18.95 -3.04 18.76
CA SER A 110 19.25 -4.11 17.79
C SER A 110 17.99 -4.48 17.05
N ILE A 111 17.94 -4.20 15.74
CA ILE A 111 16.72 -4.34 14.93
C ILE A 111 16.93 -5.45 13.90
N SER A 112 16.09 -6.48 13.95
CA SER A 112 16.07 -7.60 12.99
C SER A 112 15.05 -7.39 11.86
N SER A 113 15.12 -8.21 10.82
CA SER A 113 14.14 -8.20 9.71
C SER A 113 12.71 -8.50 10.19
N LYS A 114 12.56 -9.41 11.16
CA LYS A 114 11.26 -9.77 11.77
C LYS A 114 10.64 -8.61 12.53
N ASP A 115 11.46 -7.84 13.25
CA ASP A 115 11.01 -6.67 14.00
C ASP A 115 10.44 -5.61 13.04
N LEU A 116 11.11 -5.37 11.92
CA LEU A 116 10.63 -4.45 10.88
C LEU A 116 9.33 -4.92 10.24
N LEU A 117 9.20 -6.22 9.95
CA LEU A 117 7.96 -6.78 9.41
C LEU A 117 6.79 -6.57 10.38
N SER A 118 6.99 -6.85 11.67
CA SER A 118 5.96 -6.66 12.69
C SER A 118 5.48 -5.21 12.79
N VAL A 119 6.40 -4.24 12.67
CA VAL A 119 6.07 -2.80 12.74
C VAL A 119 5.43 -2.30 11.45
N SER A 120 5.81 -2.87 10.31
CA SER A 120 5.30 -2.46 9.00
C SER A 120 3.85 -2.83 8.74
N GLY A 121 3.31 -3.80 9.49
CA GLY A 121 1.98 -4.38 9.24
C GLY A 121 1.92 -5.22 7.97
N VAL A 122 3.05 -5.55 7.35
CA VAL A 122 3.15 -6.50 6.24
C VAL A 122 2.93 -7.91 6.80
N ILE A 123 2.05 -8.66 6.14
CA ILE A 123 1.72 -10.02 6.56
C ILE A 123 2.85 -10.95 6.13
N PRO A 124 3.31 -11.87 7.00
CA PRO A 124 4.31 -12.86 6.63
C PRO A 124 3.86 -13.67 5.41
N VAL A 125 4.80 -13.92 4.49
CA VAL A 125 4.53 -14.65 3.24
C VAL A 125 3.94 -16.03 3.52
N GLU A 126 4.38 -16.69 4.59
CA GLU A 126 3.89 -17.99 5.04
C GLU A 126 2.36 -18.01 5.27
N VAL A 127 1.79 -16.94 5.82
CA VAL A 127 0.35 -16.84 6.08
C VAL A 127 -0.42 -16.64 4.78
N VAL A 128 0.12 -15.86 3.85
CA VAL A 128 -0.48 -15.62 2.54
C VAL A 128 -0.48 -16.90 1.70
N GLU A 129 0.64 -17.60 1.69
CA GLU A 129 0.78 -18.90 1.03
C GLU A 129 -0.12 -19.97 1.66
N ALA A 130 -0.27 -19.97 2.99
CA ALA A 130 -1.19 -20.89 3.68
C ALA A 130 -2.64 -20.67 3.24
N LEU A 131 -3.10 -19.41 3.14
CA LEU A 131 -4.43 -19.12 2.63
C LEU A 131 -4.57 -19.54 1.17
N TYR A 132 -3.59 -19.23 0.33
CA TYR A 132 -3.61 -19.60 -1.09
C TYR A 132 -3.63 -21.13 -1.28
N ALA A 133 -2.84 -21.86 -0.51
CA ALA A 133 -2.82 -23.33 -0.52
C ALA A 133 -4.15 -23.93 -0.03
N ALA A 134 -4.76 -23.35 1.00
CA ALA A 134 -6.10 -23.73 1.46
C ALA A 134 -7.13 -23.51 0.34
N CYS A 135 -7.07 -22.39 -0.37
CA CYS A 135 -7.92 -22.14 -1.53
C CYS A 135 -7.72 -23.15 -2.66
N LYS A 136 -6.48 -23.56 -2.93
CA LYS A 136 -6.16 -24.56 -3.96
C LYS A 136 -6.62 -25.97 -3.60
N SER A 137 -6.70 -26.29 -2.30
CA SER A 137 -7.18 -27.60 -1.82
C SER A 137 -8.68 -27.84 -2.05
N GLY A 138 -9.47 -26.77 -2.29
CA GLY A 138 -10.92 -26.84 -2.47
C GLY A 138 -11.71 -27.14 -1.18
N ASN A 139 -11.05 -27.20 -0.02
CA ASN A 139 -11.71 -27.45 1.26
C ASN A 139 -12.11 -26.13 1.96
N PHE A 140 -13.41 -25.86 2.01
CA PHE A 140 -13.96 -24.63 2.59
C PHE A 140 -13.71 -24.52 4.10
N ASP A 141 -13.75 -25.64 4.83
CA ASP A 141 -13.52 -25.63 6.28
C ASP A 141 -12.08 -25.21 6.61
N LEU A 142 -11.11 -25.64 5.78
CA LEU A 142 -9.72 -25.22 5.92
C LEU A 142 -9.55 -23.73 5.60
N ALA A 143 -10.11 -23.26 4.48
CA ALA A 143 -10.04 -21.85 4.11
C ALA A 143 -10.69 -20.96 5.17
N ASN A 144 -11.87 -21.33 5.69
CA ASN A 144 -12.55 -20.60 6.75
C ASN A 144 -11.73 -20.58 8.05
N LYS A 145 -11.04 -21.68 8.38
CA LYS A 145 -10.14 -21.71 9.54
C LYS A 145 -8.98 -20.74 9.38
N GLU A 146 -8.34 -20.69 8.21
CA GLU A 146 -7.25 -19.74 7.95
C GLU A 146 -7.74 -18.29 7.96
N VAL A 147 -8.93 -18.00 7.41
CA VAL A 147 -9.55 -16.67 7.50
C VAL A 147 -9.78 -16.27 8.96
N ASN A 148 -10.29 -17.18 9.80
CA ASN A 148 -10.46 -16.92 11.23
C ASN A 148 -9.12 -16.69 11.95
N ASN A 149 -8.06 -17.42 11.59
CA ASN A 149 -6.72 -17.20 12.14
C ASN A 149 -6.19 -15.81 11.78
N ILE A 150 -6.34 -15.38 10.52
CA ILE A 150 -5.88 -14.07 10.04
C ILE A 150 -6.57 -12.93 10.80
N ILE A 151 -7.89 -13.04 11.00
CA ILE A 151 -8.67 -12.05 11.76
C ILE A 151 -8.30 -12.09 13.25
N ALA A 152 -8.06 -13.27 13.83
CA ALA A 152 -7.66 -13.42 15.22
C ALA A 152 -6.25 -12.85 15.52
N GLU A 153 -5.33 -12.97 14.56
CA GLU A 153 -4.00 -12.34 14.63
C GLU A 153 -4.05 -10.82 14.40
N GLY A 154 -5.16 -10.30 13.89
CA GLY A 154 -5.40 -8.87 13.72
C GLY A 154 -4.68 -8.26 12.51
N TYR A 155 -4.42 -9.05 11.46
CA TYR A 155 -3.83 -8.52 10.24
C TYR A 155 -4.83 -7.68 9.43
N PRO A 156 -4.40 -6.54 8.85
CA PRO A 156 -5.25 -5.75 7.99
C PRO A 156 -5.66 -6.51 6.74
N VAL A 157 -6.97 -6.72 6.54
CA VAL A 157 -7.47 -7.46 5.38
C VAL A 157 -7.13 -6.76 4.06
N SER A 158 -7.09 -5.43 4.01
CA SER A 158 -6.65 -4.68 2.82
C SER A 158 -5.23 -5.05 2.38
N GLN A 159 -4.33 -5.25 3.35
CA GLN A 159 -2.96 -5.68 3.09
C GLN A 159 -2.92 -7.14 2.63
N MET A 160 -3.75 -7.98 3.24
CA MET A 160 -3.92 -9.39 2.84
C MET A 160 -4.38 -9.52 1.38
N LEU A 161 -5.39 -8.74 0.97
CA LEU A 161 -5.88 -8.76 -0.41
C LEU A 161 -4.81 -8.29 -1.40
N SER A 162 -4.02 -7.28 -1.04
CA SER A 162 -2.93 -6.76 -1.88
C SER A 162 -1.82 -7.79 -2.06
N GLN A 163 -1.37 -8.44 -0.98
CA GLN A 163 -0.33 -9.47 -1.07
C GLN A 163 -0.83 -10.75 -1.75
N LEU A 164 -2.10 -11.13 -1.54
CA LEU A 164 -2.71 -12.25 -2.24
C LEU A 164 -2.81 -11.98 -3.75
N PHE A 165 -3.10 -10.74 -4.15
CA PHE A 165 -3.10 -10.33 -5.56
C PHE A 165 -1.73 -10.55 -6.21
N ASP A 166 -0.66 -10.09 -5.56
CA ASP A 166 0.72 -10.26 -6.08
C ASP A 166 1.06 -11.75 -6.27
N VAL A 167 0.75 -12.60 -5.28
CA VAL A 167 0.96 -14.05 -5.35
C VAL A 167 0.16 -14.69 -6.50
N VAL A 168 -1.10 -14.32 -6.69
CA VAL A 168 -1.96 -14.86 -7.77
C VAL A 168 -1.47 -14.43 -9.16
N VAL A 169 -0.95 -13.21 -9.29
CA VAL A 169 -0.43 -12.70 -10.57
C VAL A 169 0.85 -13.42 -10.95
N GLU A 170 1.77 -13.62 -9.99
CA GLU A 170 3.05 -14.32 -10.18
C GLU A 170 2.92 -15.84 -10.34
N ALA A 171 1.79 -16.43 -9.94
CA ALA A 171 1.55 -17.87 -10.01
C ALA A 171 1.45 -18.40 -11.46
N ASP A 172 2.45 -19.14 -11.95
CA ASP A 172 2.46 -19.69 -13.32
C ASP A 172 1.52 -20.90 -13.53
N ASP A 173 0.97 -21.47 -12.45
CA ASP A 173 0.18 -22.70 -12.44
C ASP A 173 -1.32 -22.47 -12.73
N VAL A 174 -1.75 -21.22 -12.88
CA VAL A 174 -3.16 -20.83 -13.06
C VAL A 174 -3.37 -20.22 -14.45
N PRO A 175 -4.36 -20.69 -15.24
CA PRO A 175 -4.67 -20.10 -16.54
C PRO A 175 -5.20 -18.66 -16.40
N ASP A 176 -4.94 -17.83 -17.40
CA ASP A 176 -5.30 -16.40 -17.43
C ASP A 176 -6.78 -16.13 -17.14
N GLU A 177 -7.68 -17.01 -17.59
CA GLU A 177 -9.12 -16.86 -17.32
C GLU A 177 -9.43 -16.98 -15.82
N GLN A 178 -8.80 -17.93 -15.13
CA GLN A 178 -8.98 -18.09 -13.68
C GLN A 178 -8.34 -16.93 -12.92
N LYS A 179 -7.15 -16.49 -13.32
CA LYS A 179 -6.51 -15.28 -12.75
C LYS A 179 -7.42 -14.07 -12.89
N ALA A 180 -7.99 -13.82 -14.06
CA ALA A 180 -8.88 -12.69 -14.31
C ALA A 180 -10.12 -12.71 -13.39
N ARG A 181 -10.70 -13.90 -13.14
CA ARG A 181 -11.84 -14.07 -12.23
C ARG A 181 -11.46 -13.75 -10.78
N ILE A 182 -10.30 -14.24 -10.33
CA ILE A 182 -9.80 -13.97 -8.97
C ILE A 182 -9.53 -12.48 -8.79
N CYS A 183 -8.84 -11.84 -9.74
CA CYS A 183 -8.54 -10.41 -9.71
C CYS A 183 -9.80 -9.55 -9.67
N LYS A 184 -10.87 -9.95 -10.39
CA LYS A 184 -12.16 -9.25 -10.32
C LYS A 184 -12.76 -9.31 -8.93
N SER A 185 -12.80 -10.48 -8.30
CA SER A 185 -13.31 -10.65 -6.94
C SER A 185 -12.49 -9.86 -5.92
N LEU A 186 -11.16 -9.88 -6.03
CA LEU A 186 -10.26 -9.07 -5.20
C LEU A 186 -10.55 -7.57 -5.31
N ALA A 187 -10.74 -7.06 -6.53
CA ALA A 187 -11.02 -5.64 -6.76
C ALA A 187 -12.40 -5.21 -6.20
N GLU A 188 -13.42 -6.07 -6.31
CA GLU A 188 -14.73 -5.79 -5.72
C GLU A 188 -14.67 -5.79 -4.18
N ALA A 189 -13.92 -6.72 -3.58
CA ALA A 189 -13.72 -6.78 -2.14
C ALA A 189 -12.92 -5.57 -1.63
N ASP A 190 -11.84 -5.18 -2.31
CA ASP A 190 -11.04 -4.00 -1.96
C ASP A 190 -11.89 -2.72 -1.96
N LYS A 191 -12.74 -2.55 -2.99
CA LYS A 191 -13.71 -1.44 -3.02
C LYS A 191 -14.67 -1.48 -1.83
N ARG A 192 -15.24 -2.65 -1.51
CA ARG A 192 -16.17 -2.80 -0.38
C ARG A 192 -15.49 -2.51 0.95
N LEU A 193 -14.23 -2.88 1.12
CA LEU A 193 -13.44 -2.52 2.32
C LEU A 193 -13.24 -1.01 2.42
N VAL A 194 -12.95 -0.32 1.32
CA VAL A 194 -12.85 1.15 1.29
C VAL A 194 -14.18 1.82 1.66
N ASP A 195 -15.31 1.23 1.26
CA ASP A 195 -16.66 1.68 1.63
C ASP A 195 -17.04 1.33 3.09
N GLY A 196 -16.17 0.64 3.84
CA GLY A 196 -16.36 0.29 5.24
C GLY A 196 -17.13 -1.00 5.49
N ALA A 197 -17.06 -1.97 4.56
CA ALA A 197 -17.63 -3.30 4.75
C ALA A 197 -16.88 -4.12 5.80
N ASP A 198 -17.53 -5.18 6.28
CA ASP A 198 -16.95 -6.10 7.28
C ASP A 198 -15.78 -6.91 6.70
N GLU A 199 -14.64 -6.85 7.39
CA GLU A 199 -13.37 -7.45 6.98
C GLU A 199 -13.42 -8.97 6.86
N TYR A 200 -14.07 -9.65 7.81
CA TYR A 200 -14.19 -11.10 7.82
C TYR A 200 -15.03 -11.58 6.63
N LEU A 201 -16.18 -10.93 6.39
CA LEU A 201 -17.05 -11.29 5.28
C LEU A 201 -16.38 -11.06 3.91
N GLN A 202 -15.64 -9.95 3.75
CA GLN A 202 -14.94 -9.70 2.49
C GLN A 202 -13.82 -10.70 2.24
N LEU A 203 -13.03 -11.03 3.26
CA LEU A 203 -11.94 -12.00 3.11
C LEU A 203 -12.48 -13.41 2.81
N LEU A 204 -13.58 -13.81 3.46
CA LEU A 204 -14.25 -15.09 3.22
C LEU A 204 -14.86 -15.16 1.81
N ASP A 205 -15.45 -14.07 1.31
CA ASP A 205 -15.98 -14.00 -0.06
C ASP A 205 -14.86 -14.16 -1.09
N VAL A 206 -13.73 -13.47 -0.90
CA VAL A 206 -12.55 -13.61 -1.76
C VAL A 206 -12.00 -15.03 -1.72
N ALA A 207 -11.84 -15.63 -0.54
CA ALA A 207 -11.37 -17.01 -0.41
C ALA A 207 -12.30 -17.99 -1.14
N SER A 208 -13.61 -17.81 -0.99
CA SER A 208 -14.62 -18.64 -1.63
C SER A 208 -14.62 -18.51 -3.17
N ASN A 209 -14.53 -17.29 -3.68
CA ASN A 209 -14.47 -17.05 -5.12
C ASN A 209 -13.15 -17.54 -5.72
N THR A 210 -12.05 -17.42 -4.99
CA THR A 210 -10.74 -17.95 -5.39
C THR A 210 -10.78 -19.47 -5.51
N MET A 211 -11.34 -20.16 -4.50
CA MET A 211 -11.57 -21.61 -4.56
C MET A 211 -12.43 -22.02 -5.76
N ARG A 212 -13.55 -21.32 -6.01
CA ARG A 212 -14.44 -21.61 -7.14
C ARG A 212 -13.76 -21.44 -8.48
N ALA A 213 -12.94 -20.40 -8.62
CA ALA A 213 -12.18 -20.12 -9.83
C ALA A 213 -11.14 -21.22 -10.10
N LEU A 214 -10.41 -21.67 -9.07
CA LEU A 214 -9.42 -22.74 -9.19
C LEU A 214 -10.05 -24.12 -9.46
N CYS A 215 -11.22 -24.39 -8.88
CA CYS A 215 -11.93 -25.67 -9.06
C CYS A 215 -12.77 -25.75 -10.35
N ASN A 216 -12.70 -24.76 -11.25
CA ASN A 216 -13.50 -24.71 -12.49
C ASN A 216 -15.02 -24.90 -12.28
N MET A 217 -15.58 -24.44 -11.16
CA MET A 217 -17.04 -24.43 -11.01
C MET A 217 -17.64 -23.32 -11.88
N PRO A 218 -18.70 -23.60 -12.66
CA PRO A 218 -19.40 -22.56 -13.40
C PRO A 218 -20.03 -21.55 -12.43
N GLN A 219 -19.80 -20.26 -12.66
CA GLN A 219 -20.56 -19.18 -12.07
C GLN A 219 -21.61 -18.72 -13.08
N GLU A 220 -22.88 -18.67 -12.65
CA GLU A 220 -23.91 -17.91 -13.36
C GLU A 220 -23.49 -16.44 -13.34
N PHE A 221 -23.10 -15.92 -14.50
CA PHE A 221 -22.89 -14.50 -14.68
C PHE A 221 -24.25 -13.79 -14.64
N SER A 222 -24.66 -13.32 -13.47
CA SER A 222 -25.70 -12.29 -13.39
C SER A 222 -25.09 -10.96 -13.82
N PHE A 223 -25.12 -10.68 -15.13
CA PHE A 223 -24.95 -9.33 -15.63
C PHE A 223 -26.20 -8.54 -15.21
N GLU A 224 -26.13 -7.79 -14.12
CA GLU A 224 -27.10 -6.71 -13.90
C GLU A 224 -26.78 -5.58 -14.90
N THR A 225 -27.63 -5.50 -15.92
CA THR A 225 -27.69 -4.44 -16.95
C THR A 225 -28.02 -3.08 -16.35
#